data_AF-A0A9P8JDL5-F1
#
_entry.id   AF-A0A9P8JDL5-F1
#
_cell.length_a   1.000
_cell.length_b   1.000
_cell.length_c   1.000
_cell.angle_alpha   90.00
_cell.angle_beta   90.00
_cell.angle_gamma   90.00
#
_symmetry.space_group_name_H-M   'P 1'
#
loop_
_entity.id
_entity.type
_entity.pdbx_description
1 polymer ?
#
loop_
_entity_poly.entity_id
_entity_poly.type
_entity_poly.pdbx_seq_one_letter_code
_entity_poly.pdbx_strand_id
1 'polypeptide(L)'
;MAYSQTATLAPTTCTLFLRGEQDVHYGDFRDDLIRDGFAVVKGAIPRDRADAYAEKMYSFLEDFGLGFKRDDPSTLHWKHMPIINEKGMCHGYGLPHEKFAWDIRSEPGVVGVFEKVYKTQDLVVSFDGLNFAFPNRTDLQPNNPWPHQDQDPEEPGFRCLQGLVNMLPNGPDDGGLIVCKGAHQASEEFHKQFKDEKDKIWTWTKEWYGYTEAGMAWLKDKGFKWEKVCAEPGDLIVWDSRTPHYNLPPTGKTPRFCAYTCYLPVAEVSKEDLQRKKKAFEECQSTTHWPNAVQEVSLPVLRDGVEDPLNYRIPKSGKPQLSERAFKLTGIPYLKSMA
;
A
#
# COMPACT_ATOMS: atom_id res chain seq x y z
N MET A 1 18.49 8.03 24.06
CA MET A 1 18.83 6.85 24.90
C MET A 1 19.28 5.74 23.97
N ALA A 2 20.43 5.14 24.24
CA ALA A 2 21.01 4.10 23.39
C ALA A 2 20.40 2.74 23.73
N TYR A 3 19.53 2.24 22.85
CA TYR A 3 19.07 0.85 22.92
C TYR A 3 20.09 -0.03 22.18
N SER A 4 20.85 -0.81 22.95
CA SER A 4 21.77 -1.83 22.47
C SER A 4 21.13 -3.19 22.71
N GLN A 5 20.45 -3.70 21.69
CA GLN A 5 20.23 -5.13 21.52
C GLN A 5 20.60 -5.44 20.07
N THR A 6 21.69 -6.16 19.88
CA THR A 6 22.10 -6.73 18.60
C THR A 6 21.12 -7.83 18.24
N ALA A 7 20.17 -7.52 17.35
CA ALA A 7 19.27 -8.51 16.77
C ALA A 7 20.09 -9.42 15.82
N THR A 8 20.09 -10.72 16.08
CA THR A 8 20.68 -11.71 15.16
C THR A 8 19.61 -12.07 14.14
N LEU A 9 19.81 -11.71 12.87
CA LEU A 9 18.84 -11.97 11.80
C LEU A 9 18.92 -13.45 11.40
N ALA A 10 17.88 -14.23 11.66
CA ALA A 10 17.75 -15.57 11.08
C ALA A 10 17.24 -15.45 9.63
N PRO A 11 17.77 -16.23 8.67
CA PRO A 11 17.23 -16.26 7.32
C PRO A 11 15.77 -16.71 7.38
N THR A 12 14.87 -15.84 6.93
CA THR A 12 13.42 -16.12 6.90
C THR A 12 12.97 -16.07 5.45
N THR A 13 12.72 -17.21 4.83
CA THR A 13 11.97 -17.28 3.57
C THR A 13 10.49 -17.37 3.92
N CYS A 14 9.67 -16.51 3.33
CA CYS A 14 8.22 -16.63 3.43
C CYS A 14 7.80 -18.02 2.90
N THR A 15 7.37 -18.88 3.82
CA THR A 15 7.00 -20.28 3.52
C THR A 15 5.59 -20.39 2.96
N LEU A 16 4.73 -19.40 3.26
CA LEU A 16 3.29 -19.40 2.97
C LEU A 16 2.96 -19.71 1.51
N PHE A 17 3.81 -19.30 0.57
CA PHE A 17 3.58 -19.45 -0.87
C PHE A 17 4.58 -20.40 -1.56
N LEU A 18 5.31 -21.22 -0.80
CA LEU A 18 6.20 -22.23 -1.38
C LEU A 18 5.40 -23.30 -2.13
N ARG A 19 5.87 -23.67 -3.32
CA ARG A 19 5.30 -24.81 -4.07
C ARG A 19 5.40 -26.07 -3.22
N GLY A 20 4.25 -26.66 -2.87
CA GLY A 20 4.14 -27.83 -2.00
C GLY A 20 3.47 -27.57 -0.65
N GLU A 21 3.30 -26.30 -0.24
CA GLU A 21 2.50 -25.93 0.95
C GLU A 21 1.01 -25.69 0.61
N GLN A 22 0.55 -25.98 -0.62
CA GLN A 22 -0.86 -25.83 -1.00
C GLN A 22 -1.82 -26.71 -0.17
N ASP A 23 -1.29 -27.75 0.50
CA ASP A 23 -2.04 -28.62 1.41
C ASP A 23 -1.98 -28.17 2.89
N VAL A 24 -1.34 -27.03 3.19
CA VAL A 24 -1.27 -26.49 4.55
C VAL A 24 -2.53 -25.67 4.84
N HIS A 25 -3.31 -26.12 5.81
CA HIS A 25 -4.47 -25.42 6.33
C HIS A 25 -4.12 -24.71 7.65
N TYR A 26 -4.17 -23.38 7.65
CA TYR A 26 -3.81 -22.53 8.79
C TYR A 26 -4.97 -22.26 9.76
N GLY A 27 -6.22 -22.33 9.28
CA GLY A 27 -7.42 -22.01 10.05
C GLY A 27 -7.64 -20.51 10.26
N ASP A 28 -7.04 -19.67 9.41
CA ASP A 28 -7.17 -18.22 9.46
C ASP A 28 -7.05 -17.58 8.06
N PHE A 29 -6.92 -16.24 8.00
CA PHE A 29 -6.86 -15.46 6.76
C PHE A 29 -5.78 -15.90 5.76
N ARG A 30 -4.76 -16.66 6.20
CA ARG A 30 -3.73 -17.21 5.32
C ARG A 30 -4.30 -18.23 4.33
N ASP A 31 -5.35 -18.95 4.71
CA ASP A 31 -6.04 -19.89 3.82
C ASP A 31 -6.70 -19.15 2.66
N ASP A 32 -7.28 -17.98 2.94
CA ASP A 32 -7.85 -17.10 1.92
C ASP A 32 -6.75 -16.52 1.01
N LEU A 33 -5.62 -16.08 1.57
CA LEU A 33 -4.47 -15.61 0.78
C LEU A 33 -3.96 -16.66 -0.20
N ILE A 34 -3.80 -17.92 0.24
CA ILE A 34 -3.33 -19.02 -0.62
C ILE A 34 -4.33 -19.29 -1.74
N ARG A 35 -5.62 -19.40 -1.38
CA ARG A 35 -6.71 -19.77 -2.29
C ARG A 35 -7.04 -18.66 -3.28
N ASP A 36 -7.18 -17.43 -2.78
CA ASP A 36 -7.81 -16.32 -3.50
C ASP A 36 -6.82 -15.23 -3.93
N GLY A 37 -5.60 -15.23 -3.37
CA GLY A 37 -4.56 -14.21 -3.65
C GLY A 37 -4.67 -12.97 -2.78
N PHE A 38 -5.76 -12.84 -2.02
CA PHE A 38 -6.01 -11.75 -1.11
C PHE A 38 -6.79 -12.23 0.12
N ALA A 39 -6.76 -11.45 1.20
CA ALA A 39 -7.61 -11.65 2.36
C ALA A 39 -7.99 -10.32 3.01
N VAL A 40 -9.12 -10.32 3.73
CA VAL A 40 -9.56 -9.21 4.58
C VAL A 40 -9.44 -9.64 6.03
N VAL A 41 -8.48 -9.07 6.75
CA VAL A 41 -8.30 -9.30 8.18
C VAL A 41 -9.17 -8.32 8.95
N LYS A 42 -10.25 -8.86 9.53
CA LYS A 42 -11.26 -8.08 10.24
C LYS A 42 -10.70 -7.46 11.53
N GLY A 43 -10.95 -6.17 11.73
CA GLY A 43 -10.61 -5.46 12.97
C GLY A 43 -9.12 -5.46 13.32
N ALA A 44 -8.24 -5.43 12.31
CA ALA A 44 -6.79 -5.30 12.52
C ALA A 44 -6.46 -4.02 13.31
N ILE A 45 -7.25 -2.96 13.11
CA ILE A 45 -7.39 -1.84 14.02
C ILE A 45 -8.80 -1.90 14.64
N PRO A 46 -8.93 -1.83 15.97
CA PRO A 46 -10.21 -1.62 16.65
C PRO A 46 -10.97 -0.42 16.10
N ARG A 47 -12.30 -0.56 16.01
CA ARG A 47 -13.16 0.41 15.34
C ARG A 47 -13.02 1.84 15.86
N ASP A 48 -12.99 2.02 17.17
CA ASP A 48 -12.82 3.31 17.83
C ASP A 48 -11.52 4.03 17.43
N ARG A 49 -10.43 3.28 17.29
CA ARG A 49 -9.14 3.82 16.82
C ARG A 49 -9.16 4.10 15.33
N ALA A 50 -9.78 3.24 14.52
CA ALA A 50 -9.96 3.47 13.08
C ALA A 50 -10.77 4.76 12.83
N ASP A 51 -11.87 4.96 13.55
CA ASP A 51 -12.67 6.19 13.48
C ASP A 51 -11.84 7.41 13.92
N ALA A 52 -11.05 7.30 14.99
CA ALA A 52 -10.15 8.38 15.41
C ALA A 52 -9.04 8.70 14.37
N TYR A 53 -8.57 7.71 13.61
CA TYR A 53 -7.64 7.95 12.50
C TYR A 53 -8.34 8.60 11.30
N ALA A 54 -9.56 8.17 10.97
CA ALA A 54 -10.37 8.81 9.94
C ALA A 54 -10.60 10.29 10.25
N GLU A 55 -10.87 10.63 11.52
CA GLU A 55 -10.98 12.03 11.96
C GLU A 55 -9.69 12.81 11.74
N LYS A 56 -8.53 12.26 12.11
CA LYS A 56 -7.22 12.91 11.85
C LYS A 56 -6.95 13.09 10.35
N MET A 57 -7.36 12.12 9.53
CA MET A 57 -7.26 12.20 8.07
C MET A 57 -8.13 13.32 7.50
N TYR A 58 -9.35 13.50 8.01
CA TYR A 58 -10.17 14.65 7.63
C TYR A 58 -9.58 15.97 8.14
N SER A 59 -9.13 16.03 9.41
CA SER A 59 -8.48 17.22 9.95
C SER A 59 -7.27 17.62 9.14
N PHE A 60 -6.47 16.67 8.64
CA PHE A 60 -5.38 16.96 7.71
C PHE A 60 -5.85 17.72 6.46
N LEU A 61 -6.99 17.32 5.87
CA LEU A 61 -7.56 18.00 4.71
C LEU A 61 -8.13 19.39 5.05
N GLU A 62 -8.84 19.51 6.17
CA GLU A 62 -9.46 20.75 6.63
C GLU A 62 -8.41 21.80 7.05
N ASP A 63 -7.42 21.35 7.83
CA ASP A 63 -6.30 22.17 8.30
C ASP A 63 -5.26 22.41 7.20
N PHE A 64 -5.44 21.85 5.99
CA PHE A 64 -4.51 22.07 4.88
C PHE A 64 -4.42 23.57 4.51
N GLY A 65 -5.49 24.34 4.75
CA GLY A 65 -5.52 25.79 4.62
C GLY A 65 -6.03 26.28 3.27
N LEU A 66 -6.66 25.41 2.48
CA LEU A 66 -7.28 25.73 1.19
C LEU A 66 -8.82 25.77 1.24
N GLY A 67 -9.40 25.54 2.42
CA GLY A 67 -10.84 25.72 2.67
C GLY A 67 -11.71 24.50 2.35
N PHE A 68 -11.13 23.29 2.28
CA PHE A 68 -11.91 22.06 2.27
C PHE A 68 -12.80 21.97 3.53
N LYS A 69 -14.05 21.56 3.32
CA LYS A 69 -15.04 21.31 4.38
C LYS A 69 -15.75 19.99 4.06
N ARG A 70 -15.64 19.01 4.95
CA ARG A 70 -16.14 17.64 4.68
C ARG A 70 -17.66 17.55 4.46
N ASP A 71 -18.40 18.53 4.97
CA ASP A 71 -19.86 18.65 4.88
C ASP A 71 -20.35 19.55 3.73
N ASP A 72 -19.42 20.12 2.95
CA ASP A 72 -19.73 20.97 1.80
C ASP A 72 -19.15 20.37 0.50
N PRO A 73 -19.99 19.66 -0.30
CA PRO A 73 -19.58 19.07 -1.56
C PRO A 73 -18.97 20.06 -2.56
N SER A 74 -19.28 21.37 -2.46
CA SER A 74 -18.69 22.37 -3.35
C SER A 74 -17.18 22.56 -3.12
N THR A 75 -16.69 22.13 -1.96
CA THR A 75 -15.25 22.14 -1.63
C THR A 75 -14.51 20.87 -2.09
N LEU A 76 -15.21 19.91 -2.70
CA LEU A 76 -14.60 18.71 -3.30
C LEU A 76 -13.94 19.05 -4.65
N HIS A 77 -12.86 19.83 -4.60
CA HIS A 77 -12.08 20.25 -5.75
C HIS A 77 -10.61 20.47 -5.34
N TRP A 78 -9.66 20.22 -6.24
CA TRP A 78 -8.21 20.38 -5.96
C TRP A 78 -7.81 21.78 -5.47
N LYS A 79 -8.62 22.81 -5.74
CA LYS A 79 -8.40 24.19 -5.27
C LYS A 79 -8.56 24.31 -3.76
N HIS A 80 -9.27 23.39 -3.14
CA HIS A 80 -9.58 23.38 -1.70
C HIS A 80 -8.81 22.33 -0.92
N MET A 81 -8.02 21.48 -1.59
CA MET A 81 -7.38 20.29 -1.02
C MET A 81 -5.89 20.19 -1.40
N PRO A 82 -5.11 19.36 -0.70
CA PRO A 82 -3.85 18.85 -1.24
C PRO A 82 -4.07 18.20 -2.61
N ILE A 83 -3.00 18.16 -3.41
CA ILE A 83 -3.03 17.44 -4.69
C ILE A 83 -3.18 15.95 -4.40
N ILE A 84 -4.30 15.41 -4.90
CA ILE A 84 -4.70 14.02 -4.82
C ILE A 84 -4.99 13.60 -6.26
N ASN A 85 -4.37 12.53 -6.73
CA ASN A 85 -4.54 12.09 -8.12
C ASN A 85 -5.91 11.42 -8.35
N GLU A 86 -6.21 11.08 -9.60
CA GLU A 86 -7.46 10.44 -10.03
C GLU A 86 -7.73 9.07 -9.39
N LYS A 87 -6.68 8.44 -8.85
CA LYS A 87 -6.75 7.17 -8.09
C LYS A 87 -6.96 7.39 -6.59
N GLY A 88 -7.08 8.64 -6.15
CA GLY A 88 -7.21 9.03 -4.75
C GLY A 88 -5.89 9.08 -3.99
N MET A 89 -4.74 8.88 -4.64
CA MET A 89 -3.43 8.80 -3.97
C MET A 89 -2.90 10.18 -3.61
N CYS A 90 -2.39 10.32 -2.39
CA CYS A 90 -1.62 11.47 -1.94
C CYS A 90 -0.28 11.00 -1.35
N HIS A 91 0.82 11.40 -1.99
CA HIS A 91 2.19 11.08 -1.57
C HIS A 91 2.98 12.30 -1.07
N GLY A 92 2.47 13.51 -1.31
CA GLY A 92 3.17 14.76 -1.01
C GLY A 92 3.07 15.20 0.45
N TYR A 93 3.50 16.42 0.73
CA TYR A 93 3.20 17.14 1.99
C TYR A 93 3.73 16.45 3.24
N GLY A 94 4.81 15.65 3.14
CA GLY A 94 5.30 14.83 4.25
C GLY A 94 4.27 13.87 4.83
N LEU A 95 3.14 13.66 4.13
CA LEU A 95 1.94 12.98 4.62
C LEU A 95 2.23 11.53 5.04
N PRO A 96 3.04 10.75 4.28
CA PRO A 96 3.47 9.43 4.74
C PRO A 96 4.25 9.44 6.05
N HIS A 97 4.75 10.59 6.51
CA HIS A 97 5.44 10.74 7.77
C HIS A 97 4.63 11.46 8.84
N GLU A 98 3.36 11.81 8.58
CA GLU A 98 2.46 12.34 9.61
C GLU A 98 2.34 11.37 10.79
N LYS A 99 2.12 11.91 11.99
CA LYS A 99 2.02 11.10 13.21
C LYS A 99 0.97 9.99 13.08
N PHE A 100 -0.21 10.30 12.52
CA PHE A 100 -1.28 9.30 12.37
C PHE A 100 -0.94 8.22 11.35
N ALA A 101 -0.19 8.54 10.29
CA ALA A 101 0.29 7.54 9.33
C ALA A 101 1.24 6.54 10.00
N TRP A 102 2.14 7.03 10.87
CA TRP A 102 3.01 6.17 11.68
C TRP A 102 2.25 5.39 12.74
N ASP A 103 1.27 6.00 13.40
CA ASP A 103 0.42 5.33 14.37
C ASP A 103 -0.29 4.13 13.71
N ILE A 104 -0.91 4.32 12.53
CA ILE A 104 -1.58 3.26 11.74
C ILE A 104 -0.60 2.11 11.39
N ARG A 105 0.59 2.43 10.86
CA ARG A 105 1.62 1.42 10.54
C ARG A 105 2.16 0.69 11.76
N SER A 106 1.94 1.22 12.95
CA SER A 106 2.46 0.63 14.20
C SER A 106 1.38 -0.13 14.96
N GLU A 107 0.18 -0.23 14.41
CA GLU A 107 -0.93 -0.91 15.05
C GLU A 107 -0.64 -2.41 15.21
N PRO A 108 -0.76 -3.00 16.42
CA PRO A 108 -0.38 -4.39 16.66
C PRO A 108 -1.12 -5.40 15.77
N GLY A 109 -2.41 -5.17 15.49
CA GLY A 109 -3.17 -6.06 14.62
C GLY A 109 -2.83 -5.90 13.13
N VAL A 110 -2.25 -4.75 12.72
CA VAL A 110 -1.71 -4.57 11.37
C VAL A 110 -0.37 -5.27 11.26
N VAL A 111 0.60 -4.91 12.11
CA VAL A 111 1.96 -5.48 12.07
C VAL A 111 1.92 -7.00 12.28
N GLY A 112 1.10 -7.48 13.23
CA GLY A 112 0.98 -8.90 13.56
C GLY A 112 0.47 -9.78 12.42
N VAL A 113 -0.26 -9.22 11.45
CA VAL A 113 -0.66 -9.96 10.24
C VAL A 113 0.55 -10.30 9.39
N PHE A 114 1.43 -9.33 9.16
CA PHE A 114 2.67 -9.55 8.41
C PHE A 114 3.64 -10.45 9.18
N GLU A 115 3.74 -10.29 10.51
CA GLU A 115 4.56 -11.18 11.34
C GLU A 115 4.12 -12.64 11.23
N LYS A 116 2.80 -12.91 11.18
CA LYS A 116 2.26 -14.26 11.00
C LYS A 116 2.56 -14.85 9.64
N VAL A 117 2.51 -14.05 8.57
CA VAL A 117 2.80 -14.50 7.20
C VAL A 117 4.29 -14.79 7.05
N TYR A 118 5.14 -13.85 7.47
CA TYR A 118 6.58 -13.96 7.32
C TYR A 118 7.26 -14.78 8.42
N LYS A 119 6.54 -15.15 9.48
CA LYS A 119 7.04 -15.91 10.65
C LYS A 119 8.23 -15.20 11.34
N THR A 120 8.22 -13.87 11.38
CA THR A 120 9.25 -13.05 12.05
C THR A 120 8.68 -11.71 12.52
N GLN A 121 9.25 -11.17 13.61
CA GLN A 121 8.96 -9.82 14.11
C GLN A 121 9.89 -8.75 13.52
N ASP A 122 11.00 -9.18 12.92
CA ASP A 122 12.01 -8.31 12.33
C ASP A 122 11.55 -7.89 10.93
N LEU A 123 10.67 -6.89 10.91
CA LEU A 123 10.06 -6.34 9.71
C LEU A 123 10.49 -4.89 9.47
N VAL A 124 10.48 -4.49 8.20
CA VAL A 124 10.48 -3.09 7.77
C VAL A 124 9.16 -2.76 7.08
N VAL A 125 8.70 -1.50 7.15
CA VAL A 125 7.44 -1.04 6.53
C VAL A 125 7.68 -0.01 5.43
N SER A 126 6.88 0.00 4.36
CA SER A 126 6.92 1.06 3.34
C SER A 126 6.52 2.44 3.88
N PHE A 127 7.07 3.51 3.27
CA PHE A 127 6.68 4.90 3.55
C PHE A 127 5.72 5.39 2.46
N ASP A 128 4.73 4.55 2.15
CA ASP A 128 3.78 4.76 1.06
C ASP A 128 2.71 5.80 1.43
N GLY A 129 1.99 6.26 0.41
CA GLY A 129 0.94 7.25 0.47
C GLY A 129 -0.29 6.85 1.26
N LEU A 130 -1.21 7.79 1.36
CA LEU A 130 -2.57 7.55 1.81
C LEU A 130 -3.54 7.83 0.67
N ASN A 131 -4.73 7.23 0.77
CA ASN A 131 -5.80 7.43 -0.18
C ASN A 131 -6.87 8.35 0.42
N PHE A 132 -7.28 9.35 -0.36
CA PHE A 132 -8.41 10.24 -0.11
C PHE A 132 -9.31 10.29 -1.35
N ALA A 133 -10.12 9.26 -1.56
CA ALA A 133 -11.05 9.24 -2.68
C ALA A 133 -12.42 9.75 -2.23
N PHE A 134 -12.98 10.68 -3.01
CA PHE A 134 -14.30 11.25 -2.79
C PHE A 134 -15.18 10.98 -4.01
N PRO A 135 -16.48 10.68 -3.81
CA PRO A 135 -17.39 10.55 -4.93
C PRO A 135 -17.65 11.91 -5.58
N ASN A 136 -18.03 11.90 -6.86
CA ASN A 136 -18.51 13.07 -7.59
C ASN A 136 -17.52 14.26 -7.69
N ARG A 137 -16.20 14.01 -7.61
CA ARG A 137 -15.16 15.01 -7.95
C ARG A 137 -15.27 15.36 -9.43
N THR A 138 -15.46 16.64 -9.76
CA THR A 138 -15.63 17.11 -11.15
C THR A 138 -14.33 17.56 -11.81
N ASP A 139 -13.26 17.64 -11.05
CA ASP A 139 -11.98 18.23 -11.44
C ASP A 139 -10.90 17.20 -11.77
N LEU A 140 -11.19 15.91 -11.57
CA LEU A 140 -10.29 14.81 -11.87
C LEU A 140 -10.62 14.19 -13.24
N GLN A 141 -9.58 13.69 -13.91
CA GLN A 141 -9.78 12.87 -15.10
C GLN A 141 -10.46 11.55 -14.73
N PRO A 142 -11.26 10.95 -15.64
CA PRO A 142 -11.82 9.62 -15.40
C PRO A 142 -10.72 8.59 -15.12
N ASN A 143 -10.87 7.85 -14.02
CA ASN A 143 -10.02 6.71 -13.71
C ASN A 143 -10.69 5.43 -14.25
N ASN A 144 -10.21 4.94 -15.39
CA ASN A 144 -10.67 3.70 -16.00
C ASN A 144 -9.92 2.49 -15.41
N PRO A 145 -10.46 1.26 -15.51
CA PRO A 145 -9.75 0.05 -15.07
C PRO A 145 -8.33 -0.03 -15.63
N TRP A 146 -7.36 -0.26 -14.75
CA TRP A 146 -5.93 -0.31 -15.06
C TRP A 146 -5.29 -1.58 -14.44
N PRO A 147 -5.75 -2.77 -14.86
CA PRO A 147 -5.35 -4.04 -14.28
C PRO A 147 -3.84 -4.26 -14.42
N HIS A 148 -3.20 -4.62 -13.31
CA HIS A 148 -1.77 -4.89 -13.25
C HIS A 148 -1.45 -5.90 -12.15
N GLN A 149 -0.23 -6.43 -12.18
CA GLN A 149 0.40 -7.08 -11.05
C GLN A 149 1.74 -6.39 -10.76
N ASP A 150 2.07 -6.23 -9.49
CA ASP A 150 3.33 -5.59 -9.06
C ASP A 150 4.43 -6.64 -8.95
N GLN A 151 4.73 -7.27 -10.09
CA GLN A 151 5.61 -8.42 -10.17
C GLN A 151 6.50 -8.29 -11.40
N ASP A 152 7.81 -8.44 -11.21
CA ASP A 152 8.76 -8.59 -12.32
C ASP A 152 8.46 -9.88 -13.10
N PRO A 153 8.24 -9.80 -14.44
CA PRO A 153 8.03 -10.96 -15.29
C PRO A 153 9.15 -11.99 -15.28
N GLU A 154 10.37 -11.60 -14.94
CA GLU A 154 11.52 -12.48 -14.88
C GLU A 154 11.71 -13.16 -13.51
N GLU A 155 10.98 -12.71 -12.48
CA GLU A 155 11.09 -13.22 -11.10
C GLU A 155 9.79 -13.94 -10.72
N PRO A 156 9.66 -15.25 -10.97
CA PRO A 156 8.46 -16.00 -10.60
C PRO A 156 8.38 -16.22 -9.08
N GLY A 157 7.18 -16.56 -8.61
CA GLY A 157 6.93 -16.86 -7.19
C GLY A 157 6.60 -15.63 -6.35
N PHE A 158 6.33 -15.87 -5.07
CA PHE A 158 5.94 -14.81 -4.14
C PHE A 158 7.11 -13.87 -3.85
N ARG A 159 6.85 -12.56 -3.90
CA ARG A 159 7.85 -11.52 -3.60
C ARG A 159 7.41 -10.56 -2.52
N CYS A 160 6.14 -10.18 -2.53
CA CYS A 160 5.66 -9.11 -1.66
C CYS A 160 4.21 -9.37 -1.26
N LEU A 161 3.93 -9.24 0.04
CA LEU A 161 2.56 -9.13 0.52
C LEU A 161 2.23 -7.66 0.67
N GLN A 162 1.44 -7.14 -0.26
CA GLN A 162 0.95 -5.77 -0.20
C GLN A 162 -0.21 -5.68 0.79
N GLY A 163 -0.49 -4.46 1.25
CA GLY A 163 -1.61 -4.24 2.14
C GLY A 163 -2.07 -2.79 2.19
N LEU A 164 -3.31 -2.62 2.63
CA LEU A 164 -3.88 -1.33 2.96
C LEU A 164 -4.84 -1.47 4.15
N VAL A 165 -4.82 -0.49 5.04
CA VAL A 165 -5.76 -0.42 6.17
C VAL A 165 -6.88 0.53 5.82
N ASN A 166 -8.11 0.03 5.88
CA ASN A 166 -9.32 0.76 5.52
C ASN A 166 -9.84 1.59 6.70
N MET A 167 -10.18 2.86 6.48
CA MET A 167 -10.56 3.80 7.57
C MET A 167 -12.03 4.19 7.58
N LEU A 168 -12.72 4.09 6.43
CA LEU A 168 -14.14 4.43 6.28
C LEU A 168 -14.92 3.21 5.77
N PRO A 169 -16.25 3.14 5.96
CA PRO A 169 -17.04 2.08 5.35
C PRO A 169 -16.74 1.96 3.85
N ASN A 170 -16.43 0.75 3.38
CA ASN A 170 -16.08 0.51 1.99
C ASN A 170 -16.90 -0.65 1.42
N GLY A 171 -18.10 -0.32 0.97
CA GLY A 171 -19.01 -1.25 0.30
C GLY A 171 -18.75 -1.40 -1.21
N PRO A 172 -19.69 -2.03 -1.93
CA PRO A 172 -19.56 -2.32 -3.36
C PRO A 172 -19.36 -1.09 -4.25
N ASP A 173 -19.97 0.04 -3.90
CA ASP A 173 -19.97 1.28 -4.70
C ASP A 173 -18.99 2.36 -4.18
N ASP A 174 -18.27 2.08 -3.09
CA ASP A 174 -17.41 3.05 -2.41
C ASP A 174 -15.97 3.06 -2.95
N GLY A 175 -15.77 2.49 -4.15
CA GLY A 175 -14.46 2.45 -4.82
C GLY A 175 -13.42 1.68 -4.01
N GLY A 176 -12.18 1.68 -4.48
CA GLY A 176 -11.07 0.95 -3.85
C GLY A 176 -10.61 -0.27 -4.62
N LEU A 177 -10.00 -1.21 -3.91
CA LEU A 177 -9.29 -2.35 -4.49
C LEU A 177 -10.25 -3.33 -5.17
N ILE A 178 -9.93 -3.67 -6.41
CA ILE A 178 -10.56 -4.73 -7.21
C ILE A 178 -9.46 -5.72 -7.58
N VAL A 179 -9.71 -7.00 -7.35
CA VAL A 179 -8.73 -8.09 -7.52
C VAL A 179 -9.26 -9.16 -8.45
N CYS A 180 -8.40 -9.78 -9.25
CA CYS A 180 -8.73 -10.96 -10.02
C CYS A 180 -8.48 -12.20 -9.16
N LYS A 181 -9.54 -12.66 -8.49
CA LYS A 181 -9.48 -13.70 -7.46
C LYS A 181 -8.85 -15.00 -7.99
N GLY A 182 -7.84 -15.49 -7.29
CA GLY A 182 -7.11 -16.73 -7.58
C GLY A 182 -6.11 -16.63 -8.73
N ALA A 183 -6.09 -15.52 -9.48
CA ALA A 183 -5.26 -15.39 -10.68
C ALA A 183 -3.76 -15.26 -10.38
N HIS A 184 -3.37 -14.99 -9.12
CA HIS A 184 -1.96 -15.05 -8.67
C HIS A 184 -1.33 -16.43 -8.92
N GLN A 185 -2.13 -17.50 -8.89
CA GLN A 185 -1.69 -18.87 -9.17
C GLN A 185 -1.27 -19.06 -10.63
N ALA A 186 -1.80 -18.24 -11.55
CA ALA A 186 -1.50 -18.28 -12.97
C ALA A 186 -0.45 -17.24 -13.40
N SER A 187 0.07 -16.43 -12.47
CA SER A 187 1.00 -15.32 -12.77
C SER A 187 2.24 -15.75 -13.54
N GLU A 188 2.85 -16.89 -13.18
CA GLU A 188 4.03 -17.41 -13.89
C GLU A 188 3.70 -17.92 -15.30
N GLU A 189 2.56 -18.58 -15.47
CA GLU A 189 2.09 -19.03 -16.78
C GLU A 189 1.80 -17.81 -17.67
N PHE A 190 1.14 -16.81 -17.11
CA PHE A 190 0.85 -15.55 -17.77
C PHE A 190 2.13 -14.87 -18.25
N HIS A 191 3.11 -14.67 -17.37
CA HIS A 191 4.37 -14.03 -17.76
C HIS A 191 5.15 -14.81 -18.81
N LYS A 192 5.17 -16.16 -18.76
CA LYS A 192 5.79 -16.97 -19.82
C LYS A 192 5.16 -16.71 -21.21
N GLN A 193 3.86 -16.42 -21.25
CA GLN A 193 3.14 -16.21 -22.49
C GLN A 193 3.18 -14.75 -22.97
N PHE A 194 3.14 -13.78 -22.04
CA PHE A 194 2.90 -12.38 -22.37
C PHE A 194 4.11 -11.45 -22.19
N LYS A 195 5.19 -11.85 -21.48
CA LYS A 195 6.28 -10.91 -21.13
C LYS A 195 6.92 -10.18 -22.33
N ASP A 196 6.91 -10.82 -23.49
CA ASP A 196 7.46 -10.34 -24.76
C ASP A 196 6.36 -9.86 -25.75
N GLU A 197 5.14 -9.60 -25.27
CA GLU A 197 4.05 -9.11 -26.13
C GLU A 197 4.40 -7.75 -26.74
N LYS A 198 4.05 -7.56 -28.03
CA LYS A 198 4.43 -6.36 -28.79
C LYS A 198 3.72 -5.10 -28.27
N ASP A 199 2.49 -5.25 -27.80
CA ASP A 199 1.62 -4.15 -27.37
C ASP A 199 1.67 -3.93 -25.85
N LYS A 200 2.79 -4.30 -25.21
CA LYS A 200 2.99 -4.19 -23.77
C LYS A 200 2.80 -2.74 -23.30
N ILE A 201 2.07 -2.58 -22.20
CA ILE A 201 1.85 -1.26 -21.57
C ILE A 201 3.20 -0.75 -21.03
N TRP A 202 3.55 0.49 -21.41
CA TRP A 202 4.78 1.12 -20.95
C TRP A 202 4.80 1.25 -19.42
N THR A 203 5.95 0.96 -18.82
CA THR A 203 6.22 1.14 -17.40
C THR A 203 7.64 1.65 -17.22
N TRP A 204 7.83 2.48 -16.19
CA TRP A 204 9.15 2.99 -15.79
C TRP A 204 9.92 2.00 -14.90
N THR A 205 9.26 0.94 -14.44
CA THR A 205 9.85 -0.09 -13.57
C THR A 205 9.49 -1.49 -14.05
N LYS A 206 10.43 -2.42 -13.89
CA LYS A 206 10.18 -3.85 -14.12
C LYS A 206 9.25 -4.47 -13.08
N GLU A 207 9.11 -3.84 -11.91
CA GLU A 207 8.29 -4.31 -10.78
C GLU A 207 6.78 -4.10 -10.98
N TRP A 208 6.35 -3.86 -12.21
CA TRP A 208 4.96 -3.61 -12.56
C TRP A 208 4.70 -4.17 -13.96
N TYR A 209 3.62 -4.93 -14.10
CA TYR A 209 3.16 -5.45 -15.38
C TYR A 209 1.66 -5.16 -15.58
N GLY A 210 1.35 -4.37 -16.60
CA GLY A 210 -0.02 -4.04 -16.98
C GLY A 210 -0.64 -5.08 -17.90
N TYR A 211 -1.90 -5.43 -17.65
CA TYR A 211 -2.64 -6.35 -18.50
C TYR A 211 -3.23 -5.59 -19.69
N THR A 212 -2.83 -6.00 -20.90
CA THR A 212 -3.49 -5.60 -22.16
C THR A 212 -4.86 -6.25 -22.29
N GLU A 213 -5.64 -5.86 -23.30
CA GLU A 213 -6.93 -6.52 -23.60
C GLU A 213 -6.76 -8.03 -23.82
N ALA A 214 -5.67 -8.44 -24.48
CA ALA A 214 -5.35 -9.86 -24.68
C ALA A 214 -5.07 -10.57 -23.36
N GLY A 215 -4.31 -9.94 -22.46
CA GLY A 215 -4.07 -10.51 -21.14
C GLY A 215 -5.33 -10.60 -20.27
N MET A 216 -6.22 -9.61 -20.38
CA MET A 216 -7.52 -9.62 -19.70
C MET A 216 -8.45 -10.71 -20.24
N ALA A 217 -8.47 -10.91 -21.56
CA ALA A 217 -9.22 -12.00 -22.18
C ALA A 217 -8.67 -13.37 -21.73
N TRP A 218 -7.35 -13.53 -21.64
CA TRP A 218 -6.72 -14.76 -21.17
C TRP A 218 -7.11 -15.11 -19.73
N LEU A 219 -7.13 -14.11 -18.82
CA LEU A 219 -7.59 -14.32 -17.44
C LEU A 219 -9.05 -14.78 -17.40
N LYS A 220 -9.89 -14.17 -18.22
CA LYS A 220 -11.32 -14.50 -18.33
C LYS A 220 -11.52 -15.92 -18.90
N ASP A 221 -10.78 -16.30 -19.93
CA ASP A 221 -10.88 -17.61 -20.58
C ASP A 221 -10.43 -18.75 -19.64
N LYS A 222 -9.51 -18.47 -18.72
CA LYS A 222 -9.16 -19.37 -17.61
C LYS A 222 -10.20 -19.41 -16.48
N GLY A 223 -11.24 -18.58 -16.54
CA GLY A 223 -12.34 -18.56 -15.59
C GLY A 223 -12.12 -17.68 -14.36
N PHE A 224 -11.06 -16.86 -14.31
CA PHE A 224 -10.83 -15.94 -13.21
C PHE A 224 -11.83 -14.78 -13.22
N LYS A 225 -12.14 -14.24 -12.04
CA LYS A 225 -13.16 -13.20 -11.86
C LYS A 225 -12.60 -12.02 -11.09
N TRP A 226 -12.96 -10.83 -11.55
CA TRP A 226 -12.68 -9.58 -10.86
C TRP A 226 -13.70 -9.36 -9.75
N GLU A 227 -13.22 -9.12 -8.53
CA GLU A 227 -14.03 -8.91 -7.34
C GLU A 227 -13.65 -7.60 -6.66
N LYS A 228 -14.67 -6.79 -6.34
CA LYS A 228 -14.50 -5.61 -5.51
C LYS A 228 -14.35 -6.03 -4.05
N VAL A 229 -13.20 -5.72 -3.45
CA VAL A 229 -12.96 -6.06 -2.04
C VAL A 229 -13.67 -5.05 -1.15
N CYS A 230 -14.64 -5.52 -0.35
CA CYS A 230 -15.34 -4.68 0.62
C CYS A 230 -14.69 -4.81 2.01
N ALA A 231 -14.73 -3.73 2.79
CA ALA A 231 -14.09 -3.65 4.09
C ALA A 231 -14.83 -2.71 5.04
N GLU A 232 -14.70 -2.98 6.33
CA GLU A 232 -15.15 -2.10 7.40
C GLU A 232 -14.00 -1.22 7.91
N PRO A 233 -14.28 -0.11 8.60
CA PRO A 233 -13.25 0.68 9.27
C PRO A 233 -12.41 -0.17 10.22
N GLY A 234 -11.10 -0.09 10.04
CA GLY A 234 -10.09 -0.82 10.81
C GLY A 234 -9.70 -2.18 10.24
N ASP A 235 -10.37 -2.66 9.19
CA ASP A 235 -9.93 -3.86 8.49
C ASP A 235 -8.63 -3.62 7.73
N LEU A 236 -7.77 -4.65 7.71
CA LEU A 236 -6.58 -4.70 6.86
C LEU A 236 -6.88 -5.61 5.66
N ILE A 237 -6.73 -5.08 4.46
CA ILE A 237 -6.75 -5.87 3.23
C ILE A 237 -5.30 -6.18 2.88
N VAL A 238 -4.98 -7.45 2.65
CA VAL A 238 -3.66 -7.91 2.18
C VAL A 238 -3.80 -8.72 0.91
N TRP A 239 -2.81 -8.61 0.01
CA TRP A 239 -2.78 -9.40 -1.22
C TRP A 239 -1.37 -9.71 -1.68
N ASP A 240 -1.22 -10.83 -2.35
CA ASP A 240 0.00 -11.25 -3.03
C ASP A 240 0.28 -10.31 -4.21
N SER A 241 1.53 -9.85 -4.37
CA SER A 241 1.94 -8.96 -5.47
C SER A 241 1.66 -9.50 -6.88
N ARG A 242 1.53 -10.83 -7.00
CA ARG A 242 1.13 -11.53 -8.24
C ARG A 242 -0.37 -11.45 -8.54
N THR A 243 -1.18 -11.02 -7.59
CA THR A 243 -2.64 -10.91 -7.78
C THR A 243 -2.92 -9.77 -8.73
N PRO A 244 -3.56 -10.01 -9.89
CA PRO A 244 -3.95 -8.93 -10.78
C PRO A 244 -4.95 -8.03 -10.05
N HIS A 245 -4.70 -6.73 -10.03
CA HIS A 245 -5.50 -5.79 -9.26
C HIS A 245 -5.51 -4.40 -9.90
N TYR A 246 -6.43 -3.56 -9.45
CA TYR A 246 -6.47 -2.13 -9.71
C TYR A 246 -7.39 -1.45 -8.69
N ASN A 247 -7.51 -0.11 -8.76
CA ASN A 247 -8.52 0.60 -7.98
C ASN A 247 -9.37 1.53 -8.84
N LEU A 248 -10.58 1.79 -8.35
CA LEU A 248 -11.50 2.78 -8.91
C LEU A 248 -11.97 3.75 -7.83
N PRO A 249 -12.34 5.00 -8.18
CA PRO A 249 -12.94 5.93 -7.24
C PRO A 249 -14.36 5.47 -6.82
N PRO A 250 -14.88 5.95 -5.69
CA PRO A 250 -16.27 5.73 -5.30
C PRO A 250 -17.25 6.31 -6.32
N THR A 251 -18.29 5.56 -6.63
CA THR A 251 -19.45 5.98 -7.44
C THR A 251 -20.68 6.26 -6.59
N GLY A 252 -20.67 5.80 -5.33
CA GLY A 252 -21.73 6.04 -4.35
C GLY A 252 -21.65 7.41 -3.68
N LYS A 253 -21.91 7.44 -2.36
CA LYS A 253 -21.92 8.66 -1.54
C LYS A 253 -20.84 8.69 -0.46
N THR A 254 -20.19 7.56 -0.21
CA THR A 254 -19.21 7.44 0.87
C THR A 254 -17.81 7.76 0.34
N PRO A 255 -17.06 8.65 0.99
CA PRO A 255 -15.62 8.78 0.75
C PRO A 255 -14.89 7.49 1.14
N ARG A 256 -13.74 7.26 0.52
CA ARG A 256 -12.86 6.14 0.84
C ARG A 256 -11.50 6.65 1.28
N PHE A 257 -11.17 6.37 2.54
CA PHE A 257 -9.87 6.64 3.12
C PHE A 257 -9.15 5.33 3.46
N CYS A 258 -7.88 5.23 3.07
CA CYS A 258 -7.03 4.14 3.50
C CYS A 258 -5.57 4.58 3.62
N ALA A 259 -4.79 3.83 4.38
CA ALA A 259 -3.34 3.94 4.40
C ALA A 259 -2.73 2.71 3.75
N TYR A 260 -1.81 2.88 2.81
CA TYR A 260 -1.06 1.77 2.23
C TYR A 260 0.02 1.32 3.21
N THR A 261 0.04 0.03 3.50
CA THR A 261 0.94 -0.56 4.50
C THR A 261 1.44 -1.91 3.98
N CYS A 262 2.71 -1.95 3.59
CA CYS A 262 3.37 -3.16 3.14
C CYS A 262 4.62 -3.37 3.99
N TYR A 263 4.93 -4.63 4.28
CA TYR A 263 6.04 -5.01 5.15
C TYR A 263 6.86 -6.12 4.53
N LEU A 264 8.15 -6.14 4.84
CA LEU A 264 9.09 -7.16 4.40
C LEU A 264 9.98 -7.56 5.58
N PRO A 265 10.41 -8.84 5.69
CA PRO A 265 11.47 -9.23 6.60
C PRO A 265 12.73 -8.40 6.37
N VAL A 266 13.34 -7.96 7.47
CA VAL A 266 14.63 -7.25 7.43
C VAL A 266 15.70 -8.09 6.73
N ALA A 267 15.64 -9.42 6.88
CA ALA A 267 16.58 -10.36 6.25
C ALA A 267 16.55 -10.33 4.70
N GLU A 268 15.48 -9.80 4.10
CA GLU A 268 15.33 -9.65 2.65
C GLU A 268 15.72 -8.25 2.15
N VAL A 269 16.16 -7.36 3.05
CA VAL A 269 16.56 -5.99 2.72
C VAL A 269 18.08 -5.88 2.69
N SER A 270 18.62 -5.39 1.57
CA SER A 270 20.06 -5.10 1.46
C SER A 270 20.48 -3.97 2.39
N LYS A 271 21.77 -3.90 2.72
CA LYS A 271 22.34 -2.81 3.53
C LYS A 271 22.20 -1.47 2.82
N GLU A 272 22.41 -1.46 1.50
CA GLU A 272 22.27 -0.30 0.63
C GLU A 272 20.82 0.22 0.63
N ASP A 273 19.84 -0.67 0.54
CA ASP A 273 18.42 -0.31 0.60
C ASP A 273 18.02 0.23 1.98
N LEU A 274 18.52 -0.37 3.07
CA LEU A 274 18.31 0.18 4.42
C LEU A 274 18.94 1.57 4.60
N GLN A 275 20.10 1.84 3.99
CA GLN A 275 20.72 3.17 4.03
C GLN A 275 19.88 4.19 3.26
N ARG A 276 19.36 3.81 2.09
CA ARG A 276 18.43 4.65 1.32
C ARG A 276 17.16 4.93 2.11
N LYS A 277 16.58 3.89 2.70
CA LYS A 277 15.40 3.99 3.57
C LYS A 277 15.64 4.89 4.78
N LYS A 278 16.81 4.82 5.42
CA LYS A 278 17.21 5.73 6.50
C LYS A 278 17.18 7.19 6.02
N LYS A 279 17.76 7.48 4.86
CA LYS A 279 17.75 8.83 4.27
C LYS A 279 16.31 9.29 4.03
N ALA A 280 15.48 8.44 3.42
CA ALA A 280 14.07 8.76 3.19
C ALA A 280 13.33 9.09 4.49
N PHE A 281 13.58 8.34 5.57
CA PHE A 281 13.01 8.63 6.89
C PHE A 281 13.48 9.99 7.45
N GLU A 282 14.78 10.27 7.39
CA GLU A 282 15.38 11.50 7.94
C GLU A 282 14.91 12.78 7.21
N GLU A 283 14.61 12.64 5.92
CA GLU A 283 14.11 13.68 5.02
C GLU A 283 12.57 13.73 4.91
N CYS A 284 11.87 12.81 5.57
CA CYS A 284 10.41 12.63 5.48
C CYS A 284 9.92 12.42 4.03
N GLN A 285 10.72 11.70 3.25
CA GLN A 285 10.49 11.39 1.85
C GLN A 285 9.64 10.12 1.72
N SER A 286 8.57 10.24 0.95
CA SER A 286 7.68 9.13 0.60
C SER A 286 8.36 8.12 -0.32
N THR A 287 8.05 6.85 -0.13
CA THR A 287 8.47 5.72 -0.98
C THR A 287 7.26 5.13 -1.70
N THR A 288 7.48 4.12 -2.55
CA THR A 288 6.37 3.29 -3.05
C THR A 288 5.97 2.24 -2.03
N HIS A 289 5.10 1.31 -2.43
CA HIS A 289 4.68 0.17 -1.62
C HIS A 289 5.84 -0.74 -1.22
N TRP A 290 6.98 -0.72 -1.93
CA TRP A 290 8.12 -1.58 -1.63
C TRP A 290 8.77 -1.21 -0.28
N PRO A 291 8.76 -2.10 0.74
CA PRO A 291 9.19 -1.75 2.10
C PRO A 291 10.69 -1.44 2.23
N ASN A 292 11.51 -2.00 1.35
CA ASN A 292 12.94 -1.74 1.24
C ASN A 292 13.28 -0.37 0.64
N ALA A 293 12.29 0.42 0.18
CA ALA A 293 12.50 1.71 -0.47
C ALA A 293 13.34 1.63 -1.76
N VAL A 294 13.33 0.51 -2.47
CA VAL A 294 14.02 0.37 -3.78
C VAL A 294 13.58 1.42 -4.80
N GLN A 295 12.35 1.94 -4.63
CA GLN A 295 11.78 3.03 -5.41
C GLN A 295 11.35 4.17 -4.47
N GLU A 296 11.89 5.36 -4.70
CA GLU A 296 11.52 6.59 -4.00
C GLU A 296 10.55 7.39 -4.88
N VAL A 297 9.57 8.06 -4.26
CA VAL A 297 8.65 8.95 -5.01
C VAL A 297 9.30 10.31 -5.13
N SER A 298 10.07 10.54 -6.20
CA SER A 298 10.82 11.79 -6.40
C SER A 298 10.13 12.80 -7.34
N LEU A 299 8.93 12.49 -7.83
CA LEU A 299 8.21 13.39 -8.74
C LEU A 299 7.68 14.62 -7.98
N PRO A 300 7.83 15.84 -8.56
CA PRO A 300 7.30 17.04 -7.94
C PRO A 300 5.77 16.97 -7.85
N VAL A 301 5.22 17.42 -6.73
CA VAL A 301 3.79 17.64 -6.61
C VAL A 301 3.46 18.93 -7.35
N LEU A 302 2.63 18.84 -8.39
CA LEU A 302 2.32 19.99 -9.24
C LEU A 302 0.92 20.53 -8.97
N ARG A 303 0.81 21.85 -8.88
CA ARG A 303 -0.45 22.62 -8.82
C ARG A 303 -0.44 23.60 -9.99
N ASP A 304 -1.43 23.52 -10.88
CA ASP A 304 -1.49 24.31 -12.12
C ASP A 304 -0.20 24.22 -12.99
N GLY A 305 0.41 23.04 -13.04
CA GLY A 305 1.60 22.79 -13.87
C GLY A 305 2.92 23.33 -13.32
N VAL A 306 2.92 23.94 -12.13
CA VAL A 306 4.12 24.35 -11.40
C VAL A 306 4.25 23.58 -10.08
N GLU A 307 5.45 23.49 -9.51
CA GLU A 307 5.65 22.85 -8.21
C GLU A 307 4.78 23.52 -7.14
N ASP A 308 4.00 22.71 -6.42
CA ASP A 308 3.05 23.19 -5.42
C ASP A 308 3.84 23.84 -4.26
N PRO A 309 3.73 25.16 -4.04
CA PRO A 309 4.49 25.84 -2.97
C PRO A 309 4.08 25.36 -1.58
N LEU A 310 2.95 24.65 -1.47
CA LEU A 310 2.48 24.03 -0.23
C LEU A 310 3.08 22.64 0.01
N ASN A 311 3.90 22.10 -0.89
CA ASN A 311 4.52 20.78 -0.74
C ASN A 311 5.67 20.79 0.27
N TYR A 312 5.33 20.86 1.56
CA TYR A 312 6.30 20.74 2.65
C TYR A 312 6.83 19.30 2.76
N ARG A 313 8.13 19.14 3.00
CA ARG A 313 8.74 17.81 3.24
C ARG A 313 8.50 17.31 4.65
N ILE A 314 8.65 18.18 5.65
CA ILE A 314 8.41 17.83 7.05
C ILE A 314 6.92 18.01 7.34
N PRO A 315 6.21 16.98 7.81
CA PRO A 315 4.78 17.06 8.09
C PRO A 315 4.43 18.12 9.12
N LYS A 316 3.17 18.57 9.17
CA LYS A 316 2.73 19.61 10.13
C LYS A 316 2.85 19.15 11.58
N SER A 317 2.74 17.85 11.83
CA SER A 317 3.02 17.25 13.14
C SER A 317 4.52 17.27 13.54
N GLY A 318 5.41 17.74 12.66
CA GLY A 318 6.85 17.77 12.86
C GLY A 318 7.51 16.43 12.48
N LYS A 319 8.83 16.32 12.72
CA LYS A 319 9.54 15.06 12.44
C LYS A 319 8.96 13.90 13.27
N PRO A 320 8.89 12.68 12.72
CA PRO A 320 8.28 11.54 13.41
C PRO A 320 8.88 11.27 14.79
N GLN A 321 8.02 11.25 15.82
CA GLN A 321 8.37 10.81 17.17
C GLN A 321 7.80 9.40 17.38
N LEU A 322 8.66 8.40 17.19
CA LEU A 322 8.24 7.00 17.08
C LEU A 322 8.36 6.26 18.42
N SER A 323 7.41 5.34 18.66
CA SER A 323 7.58 4.30 19.68
C SER A 323 8.74 3.37 19.31
N GLU A 324 9.21 2.55 20.26
CA GLU A 324 10.28 1.60 19.96
C GLU A 324 9.89 0.65 18.81
N ARG A 325 8.65 0.14 18.82
CA ARG A 325 8.17 -0.77 17.76
C ARG A 325 8.13 -0.05 16.40
N ALA A 326 7.57 1.16 16.36
CA ALA A 326 7.52 1.96 15.15
C ALA A 326 8.92 2.27 14.60
N PHE A 327 9.88 2.58 15.49
CA PHE A 327 11.26 2.84 15.09
C PHE A 327 11.95 1.60 14.54
N LYS A 328 11.68 0.39 15.07
CA LYS A 328 12.16 -0.87 14.47
C LYS A 328 11.66 -1.04 13.03
N LEU A 329 10.40 -0.72 12.75
CA LEU A 329 9.82 -0.81 11.40
C LEU A 329 10.48 0.11 10.37
N THR A 330 11.25 1.12 10.79
CA THR A 330 12.05 1.95 9.86
C THR A 330 13.21 1.16 9.23
N GLY A 331 13.64 0.06 9.84
CA GLY A 331 14.84 -0.67 9.45
C GLY A 331 16.16 -0.09 10.00
N ILE A 332 16.16 1.16 10.46
CA ILE A 332 17.36 1.87 10.93
C ILE A 332 18.09 1.13 12.07
N PRO A 333 17.41 0.55 13.08
CA PRO A 333 18.09 -0.19 14.15
C PRO A 333 18.93 -1.38 13.66
N TYR A 334 18.57 -1.99 12.53
CA TYR A 334 19.23 -3.19 12.00
C TYR A 334 20.49 -2.90 11.17
N LEU A 335 20.74 -1.63 10.81
CA LEU A 335 21.97 -1.25 10.08
C LEU A 335 23.25 -1.64 10.84
N LYS A 336 23.19 -1.68 12.17
CA LYS A 336 24.32 -2.07 13.03
C LYS A 336 24.57 -3.58 13.06
N SER A 337 23.54 -4.40 12.83
CA SER A 337 23.64 -5.86 12.84
C SER A 337 24.00 -6.46 11.48
N MET A 338 23.92 -5.66 10.40
CA MET A 338 24.37 -6.03 9.05
C MET A 338 25.83 -5.63 8.79
N ALA A 339 26.66 -5.60 9.84
CA ALA A 339 28.05 -5.16 9.79
C ALA A 339 28.98 -6.26 9.29
#